data_AF-A0A1H7LTV3-F1
#
_entry.id   AF-A0A1H7LTV3-F1
#
_cell.length_a   1.000
_cell.length_b   1.000
_cell.length_c   1.000
_cell.angle_alpha   90.00
_cell.angle_beta   90.00
_cell.angle_gamma   90.00
#
_symmetry.space_group_name_H-M   'P 1'
#
loop_
_entity.id
_entity.type
_entity.pdbx_description
1 polymer ?
#
loop_
_entity_poly.entity_id
_entity_poly.type
_entity_poly.pdbx_seq_one_letter_code
_entity_poly.pdbx_strand_id
1 'polypeptide(L)'
;MGKTPQYLINQNVGGYLMQMTKNEIIRKVQQALRNQEKTEQYRLHIIPSLLQIYDRLDYKELEKHLQKEVSSLPNRQQQIYKLHNEEDLSIREIAENLEISEQTVKNQLVTANKRIRIALKEALLLIILHHIQ
;
A
#
# COMPACT_ATOMS: atom_id res chain seq x y z
N MET A 1 -14.89 12.06 -10.76
CA MET A 1 -14.84 12.01 -9.29
C MET A 1 -15.36 10.64 -8.84
N GLY A 2 -14.46 9.67 -8.67
CA GLY A 2 -14.84 8.29 -8.34
C GLY A 2 -15.17 8.18 -6.85
N LYS A 3 -16.44 7.92 -6.53
CA LYS A 3 -16.89 7.63 -5.17
C LYS A 3 -16.25 6.32 -4.71
N THR A 4 -15.42 6.38 -3.67
CA THR A 4 -14.87 5.17 -3.05
C THR A 4 -16.04 4.38 -2.44
N PRO A 5 -16.26 3.10 -2.80
CA PRO A 5 -17.39 2.34 -2.28
C PRO A 5 -17.27 2.11 -0.76
N GLN A 6 -18.31 2.49 -0.03
CA GLN A 6 -18.44 2.40 1.43
C GLN A 6 -18.39 0.94 1.97
N TYR A 7 -18.52 -0.07 1.10
CA TYR A 7 -18.66 -1.49 1.48
C TYR A 7 -17.35 -2.29 1.55
N LEU A 8 -16.18 -1.67 1.34
CA LEU A 8 -14.88 -2.37 1.26
C LEU A 8 -14.00 -2.23 2.52
N ILE A 9 -14.54 -1.70 3.61
CA ILE A 9 -13.80 -1.44 4.86
C ILE A 9 -13.56 -2.72 5.69
N ASN A 10 -14.21 -3.84 5.35
CA ASN A 10 -14.11 -5.11 6.07
C ASN A 10 -12.97 -6.05 5.59
N GLN A 11 -11.93 -5.51 4.95
CA GLN A 11 -10.69 -6.24 4.70
C GLN A 11 -9.52 -5.38 5.18
N ASN A 12 -8.60 -6.00 5.92
CA ASN A 12 -7.34 -5.44 6.43
C ASN A 12 -6.85 -4.30 5.52
N VAL A 13 -6.94 -3.06 6.02
CA VAL A 13 -6.57 -1.83 5.31
C VAL A 13 -5.15 -1.92 4.76
N GLY A 14 -4.25 -2.61 5.46
CA GLY A 14 -2.91 -2.97 4.98
C GLY A 14 -2.94 -3.81 3.70
N GLY A 15 -3.69 -4.91 3.67
CA GLY A 15 -3.85 -5.76 2.48
C GLY A 15 -4.47 -5.01 1.30
N TYR A 16 -5.49 -4.18 1.56
CA TYR A 16 -6.10 -3.35 0.52
C TYR A 16 -5.11 -2.29 0.00
N LEU A 17 -4.36 -1.64 0.89
CA LEU A 17 -3.35 -0.65 0.54
C LEU A 17 -2.22 -1.27 -0.29
N MET A 18 -1.79 -2.50 0.05
CA MET A 18 -0.85 -3.27 -0.75
C MET A 18 -1.39 -3.49 -2.17
N GLN A 19 -2.62 -3.99 -2.31
CA GLN A 19 -3.23 -4.25 -3.62
C GLN A 19 -3.39 -2.97 -4.45
N MET A 20 -3.89 -1.89 -3.84
CA MET A 20 -4.03 -0.61 -4.52
C MET A 20 -2.69 -0.05 -4.98
N THR A 21 -1.67 -0.14 -4.13
CA THR A 21 -0.33 0.39 -4.43
C THR A 21 0.32 -0.37 -5.57
N LYS A 22 0.22 -1.71 -5.54
CA LYS A 22 0.64 -2.61 -6.62
C LYS A 22 -0.04 -2.21 -7.94
N ASN A 23 -1.36 -2.05 -7.93
CA ASN A 23 -2.15 -1.66 -9.09
C ASN A 23 -1.76 -0.27 -9.65
N GLU A 24 -1.48 0.71 -8.78
CA GLU A 24 -1.09 2.06 -9.21
C GLU A 24 0.27 2.05 -9.94
N ILE A 25 1.25 1.33 -9.40
CA ILE A 25 2.59 1.23 -10.00
C ILE A 25 2.51 0.60 -11.39
N ILE A 26 1.77 -0.52 -11.52
CA ILE A 26 1.58 -1.19 -12.81
C ILE A 26 0.94 -0.24 -13.82
N ARG A 27 -0.13 0.47 -13.43
CA ARG A 27 -0.79 1.42 -14.32
C ARG A 27 0.16 2.52 -14.77
N LYS A 28 0.97 3.08 -13.86
CA LYS A 28 1.96 4.12 -14.19
C LYS A 28 3.03 3.61 -15.14
N VAL A 29 3.54 2.39 -14.91
CA VAL A 29 4.52 1.78 -15.82
C VAL A 29 3.90 1.54 -17.19
N GLN A 30 2.70 0.93 -17.26
CA GLN A 30 2.01 0.73 -18.53
C GLN A 30 1.68 2.06 -19.24
N GLN A 31 1.41 3.15 -18.51
CA GLN A 31 1.16 4.47 -19.09
C GLN A 31 2.45 5.11 -19.61
N ALA A 32 3.55 5.03 -18.85
CA ALA A 32 4.86 5.49 -19.29
C ALA A 32 5.33 4.77 -20.56
N LEU A 33 5.05 3.46 -20.66
CA LEU A 33 5.37 2.65 -21.84
C LEU A 33 4.46 2.92 -23.06
N ARG A 34 3.30 3.58 -22.86
CA ARG A 34 2.38 3.97 -23.94
C ARG A 34 2.72 5.33 -24.54
N ASN A 35 3.49 6.17 -23.83
CA ASN A 35 3.85 7.51 -24.29
C ASN A 35 5.23 7.48 -24.99
N GLN A 36 5.19 7.62 -26.33
CA GLN A 36 6.25 8.00 -27.29
C GLN A 36 7.37 7.00 -27.70
N GLU A 37 7.31 6.60 -28.97
CA GLU A 37 8.41 6.60 -29.95
C GLU A 37 9.68 5.74 -29.76
N LYS A 38 9.79 4.85 -28.77
CA LYS A 38 10.90 3.86 -28.68
C LYS A 38 10.45 2.47 -28.17
N THR A 39 9.31 1.99 -28.65
CA THR A 39 8.42 1.14 -27.84
C THR A 39 8.62 -0.40 -27.95
N GLU A 40 9.28 -0.95 -28.96
CA GLU A 40 9.26 -2.44 -29.10
C GLU A 40 10.16 -3.20 -28.12
N GLN A 41 11.36 -2.72 -27.79
CA GLN A 41 12.22 -3.42 -26.83
C GLN A 41 11.60 -3.49 -25.43
N TYR A 42 11.01 -2.38 -24.96
CA TYR A 42 10.32 -2.33 -23.68
C TYR A 42 9.04 -3.20 -23.67
N ARG A 43 8.28 -3.21 -24.77
CA ARG A 43 7.06 -4.02 -24.89
C ARG A 43 7.35 -5.53 -24.87
N LEU A 44 8.43 -5.95 -25.52
CA LEU A 44 8.78 -7.37 -25.65
C LEU A 44 9.50 -7.94 -24.42
N HIS A 45 10.24 -7.12 -23.65
CA HIS A 45 11.09 -7.62 -22.55
C HIS A 45 10.68 -7.11 -21.16
N ILE A 46 10.20 -5.88 -21.05
CA ILE A 46 9.87 -5.29 -19.74
C ILE A 46 8.44 -5.63 -19.31
N ILE A 47 7.45 -5.58 -20.22
CA ILE A 47 6.05 -5.88 -19.86
C ILE A 47 5.86 -7.36 -19.43
N PRO A 48 6.38 -8.37 -20.15
CA PRO A 48 6.25 -9.76 -19.73
C PRO A 48 6.98 -10.03 -18.42
N SER A 49 8.16 -9.45 -18.22
CA SER A 49 8.89 -9.55 -16.95
C SER A 49 8.15 -8.88 -15.81
N LEU A 50 7.52 -7.72 -16.01
CA LEU A 50 6.68 -7.07 -15.01
C LEU A 50 5.42 -7.86 -14.68
N LEU A 51 4.82 -8.56 -15.65
CA LEU A 51 3.69 -9.46 -15.43
C LEU A 51 4.12 -10.75 -14.72
N GLN A 52 5.28 -11.29 -15.04
CA GLN A 52 5.86 -12.40 -14.28
C GLN A 52 6.24 -11.98 -12.86
N ILE A 53 6.82 -10.78 -12.68
CA ILE A 53 7.04 -10.18 -11.36
C ILE A 53 5.70 -9.94 -10.68
N TYR A 54 4.64 -9.56 -11.39
CA TYR A 54 3.31 -9.39 -10.81
C TYR A 54 2.76 -10.70 -10.24
N ASP A 55 2.94 -11.81 -10.97
CA ASP A 55 2.50 -13.15 -10.57
C ASP A 55 3.42 -13.77 -9.50
N ARG A 56 4.72 -13.45 -9.55
CA ARG A 56 5.73 -13.93 -8.61
C ARG A 56 5.96 -13.00 -7.42
N LEU A 57 5.38 -11.80 -7.42
CA LEU A 57 5.60 -10.80 -6.38
C LEU A 57 5.26 -11.47 -5.07
N ASP A 58 6.29 -11.79 -4.29
CA ASP A 58 6.10 -12.61 -3.12
C ASP A 58 5.36 -11.74 -2.12
N TYR A 59 4.07 -12.03 -1.95
CA TYR A 59 3.20 -11.32 -1.02
C TYR A 59 3.88 -11.23 0.36
N LYS A 60 4.66 -12.27 0.72
CA LYS A 60 5.45 -12.34 1.94
C LYS A 60 6.53 -11.28 2.04
N GLU A 61 7.20 -10.94 0.94
CA GLU A 61 8.23 -9.90 0.95
C GLU A 61 7.60 -8.52 1.14
N LEU A 62 6.53 -8.24 0.40
CA LEU A 62 5.80 -6.98 0.55
C LEU A 62 5.13 -6.85 1.93
N GLU A 63 4.60 -7.95 2.48
CA GLU A 63 4.06 -8.04 3.83
C GLU A 63 5.14 -7.79 4.88
N LYS A 64 6.35 -8.32 4.70
CA LYS A 64 7.50 -8.03 5.58
C LYS A 64 7.84 -6.53 5.57
N HIS A 65 7.78 -5.89 4.41
CA HIS A 65 7.96 -4.43 4.31
C HIS A 65 6.83 -3.66 5.01
N LEU A 66 5.58 -4.09 4.87
CA LEU A 66 4.44 -3.52 5.60
C LEU A 66 4.67 -3.60 7.11
N GLN A 67 4.95 -4.80 7.62
CA GLN A 67 5.14 -5.04 9.06
C GLN A 67 6.31 -4.25 9.63
N LYS A 68 7.41 -4.14 8.87
CA LYS A 68 8.55 -3.29 9.24
C LYS A 68 8.14 -1.82 9.33
N GLU A 69 7.36 -1.32 8.38
CA GLU A 69 6.93 0.08 8.38
C GLU A 69 5.97 0.37 9.53
N VAL A 70 4.98 -0.50 9.77
CA VAL A 70 4.06 -0.41 10.91
C VAL A 70 4.84 -0.47 12.23
N SER A 71 5.89 -1.29 12.30
CA SER A 71 6.79 -1.38 13.46
C SER A 71 7.59 -0.10 13.71
N SER A 72 7.79 0.73 12.69
CA SER A 72 8.56 1.97 12.76
C SER A 72 7.70 3.23 12.97
N LEU A 73 6.38 3.08 13.09
CA LEU A 73 5.48 4.17 13.44
C LEU A 73 5.70 4.59 14.90
N PRO A 74 5.54 5.87 15.25
CA PRO A 74 5.52 6.31 16.65
C PRO A 74 4.49 5.51 17.44
N ASN A 75 4.81 5.13 18.69
CA ASN A 75 4.01 4.22 19.53
C ASN A 75 2.49 4.50 19.49
N ARG A 76 2.08 5.76 19.66
CA ARG A 76 0.66 6.13 19.67
C ARG A 76 -0.01 5.94 18.30
N GLN A 77 0.69 6.26 17.23
CA GLN A 77 0.21 6.08 15.86
C GLN A 77 0.17 4.59 15.49
N GLN A 78 1.17 3.81 15.90
CA GLN A 78 1.20 2.37 15.74
C GLN A 78 0.01 1.71 16.45
N GLN A 79 -0.21 2.05 17.73
CA GLN A 79 -1.32 1.52 18.51
C GLN A 79 -2.67 1.78 17.82
N ILE A 80 -2.91 3.03 17.39
CA ILE A 80 -4.13 3.41 16.68
C ILE A 80 -4.27 2.63 15.36
N TYR A 81 -3.18 2.46 14.61
CA TYR A 81 -3.20 1.68 13.37
C TYR A 81 -3.54 0.21 13.63
N LYS A 82 -2.94 -0.42 14.64
CA LYS A 82 -3.21 -1.82 15.00
C LYS A 82 -4.64 -2.05 15.47
N LEU A 83 -5.14 -1.21 16.38
CA LEU A 83 -6.53 -1.28 16.83
C LEU A 83 -7.50 -1.19 15.64
N HIS A 84 -7.20 -0.34 14.67
CA HIS A 84 -8.04 -0.19 13.49
C HIS A 84 -7.91 -1.35 12.48
N ASN A 85 -6.70 -1.89 12.30
CA ASN A 85 -6.36 -2.77 11.19
C ASN A 85 -6.25 -4.26 11.56
N GLU A 86 -5.95 -4.56 12.82
CA GLU A 86 -5.81 -5.92 13.37
C GLU A 86 -7.01 -6.30 14.25
N GLU A 87 -7.60 -5.32 14.95
CA GLU A 87 -8.75 -5.53 15.86
C GLU A 87 -10.08 -5.00 15.28
N ASP A 88 -10.07 -4.48 14.05
CA ASP A 88 -11.23 -3.95 13.32
C ASP A 88 -12.06 -2.89 14.10
N LEU A 89 -11.44 -2.19 15.05
CA LEU A 89 -12.11 -1.15 15.81
C LEU A 89 -12.38 0.08 14.94
N SER A 90 -13.58 0.64 15.10
CA SER A 90 -13.96 1.90 14.48
C SER A 90 -13.21 3.07 15.08
N ILE A 91 -13.15 4.18 14.34
CA ILE A 91 -12.55 5.44 14.81
C ILE A 91 -13.14 5.88 16.16
N ARG A 92 -14.45 5.65 16.34
CA ARG A 92 -15.16 6.01 17.56
C ARG A 92 -14.75 5.11 18.73
N GLU A 93 -14.74 3.80 18.53
CA GLU A 93 -14.31 2.85 19.57
C GLU A 93 -12.84 3.09 19.98
N ILE A 94 -11.96 3.41 19.01
CA ILE A 94 -10.57 3.78 19.31
C ILE A 94 -10.49 5.10 20.09
N ALA A 95 -11.29 6.10 19.72
CA ALA A 95 -11.34 7.39 20.40
C ALA A 95 -11.79 7.24 21.86
N GLU A 96 -12.82 6.42 22.08
CA GLU A 96 -13.34 6.07 23.41
C GLU A 96 -12.29 5.27 24.21
N ASN A 97 -11.72 4.21 23.65
CA ASN A 97 -10.71 3.36 24.30
C ASN A 97 -9.43 4.12 24.70
N LEU A 98 -9.06 5.14 23.94
CA LEU A 98 -7.82 5.88 24.11
C LEU A 98 -7.99 7.26 24.73
N GLU A 99 -9.23 7.64 25.07
CA GLU A 99 -9.62 8.95 25.63
C GLU A 99 -9.09 10.14 24.81
N ILE A 100 -9.25 10.08 23.49
CA ILE A 100 -8.85 11.14 22.55
C ILE A 100 -9.99 11.47 21.59
N SER A 101 -9.90 12.61 20.89
CA SER A 101 -10.92 12.94 19.89
C SER A 101 -10.90 12.00 18.69
N GLU A 102 -12.07 11.71 18.10
CA GLU A 102 -12.17 11.01 16.81
C GLU A 102 -11.32 11.67 15.71
N GLN A 103 -11.21 13.01 15.75
CA GLN A 103 -10.39 13.76 14.80
C GLN A 103 -8.89 13.43 14.97
N THR A 104 -8.43 13.26 16.21
CA THR A 104 -7.06 12.81 16.50
C THR A 104 -6.82 11.42 15.91
N VAL A 105 -7.74 10.47 16.12
CA VAL A 105 -7.65 9.12 15.55
C VAL A 105 -7.59 9.17 14.02
N LYS A 106 -8.51 9.91 13.38
CA LYS A 106 -8.51 10.13 11.91
C LYS A 106 -7.17 10.66 11.41
N ASN A 107 -6.63 11.70 12.05
CA ASN A 107 -5.36 12.31 11.66
C ASN A 107 -4.18 11.34 11.79
N GLN A 108 -4.16 10.53 12.85
CA GLN A 108 -3.13 9.52 13.06
C GLN A 108 -3.20 8.42 12.01
N LEU A 109 -4.40 7.92 11.68
CA LEU A 109 -4.62 6.92 10.65
C LEU A 109 -4.27 7.45 9.25
N VAL A 110 -4.67 8.67 8.90
CA VAL A 110 -4.30 9.30 7.61
C VAL A 110 -2.79 9.38 7.46
N THR A 111 -2.10 9.83 8.51
CA THR A 111 -0.65 9.99 8.50
C THR A 111 0.06 8.62 8.43
N ALA A 112 -0.41 7.61 9.17
CA ALA A 112 0.11 6.25 9.13
C ALA A 112 -0.06 5.63 7.73
N ASN A 113 -1.28 5.70 7.17
CA ASN A 113 -1.59 5.17 5.85
C ASN A 113 -0.78 5.85 4.74
N LYS A 114 -0.54 7.16 4.83
CA LYS A 114 0.31 7.87 3.88
C LYS A 114 1.75 7.34 3.92
N ARG A 115 2.30 7.18 5.12
CA ARG A 115 3.65 6.69 5.34
C ARG A 115 3.82 5.24 4.85
N ILE A 116 2.91 4.35 5.25
CA ILE A 116 2.87 2.96 4.80
C ILE A 116 2.78 2.88 3.26
N ARG A 117 1.91 3.69 2.64
CA ARG A 117 1.78 3.70 1.17
C ARG A 117 3.09 4.06 0.49
N ILE A 118 3.83 5.05 0.99
CA ILE A 118 5.11 5.47 0.41
C ILE A 118 6.12 4.32 0.53
N ALA A 119 6.28 3.74 1.72
CA ALA A 119 7.19 2.63 1.96
C ALA A 119 6.88 1.41 1.08
N LEU A 120 5.60 1.08 0.90
CA LEU A 120 5.19 -0.01 0.01
C LEU A 120 5.51 0.28 -1.46
N LYS A 121 5.38 1.53 -1.91
CA LYS A 121 5.78 1.91 -3.28
C LYS A 121 7.27 1.75 -3.51
N GLU A 122 8.07 2.19 -2.55
CA GLU A 122 9.53 2.05 -2.59
C GLU A 122 9.95 0.58 -2.57
N ALA A 123 9.35 -0.22 -1.69
CA ALA A 123 9.59 -1.67 -1.65
C ALA A 123 9.23 -2.34 -2.98
N LEU A 124 8.05 -2.03 -3.54
CA LEU A 124 7.62 -2.54 -4.85
C LEU A 124 8.61 -2.16 -5.96
N LEU A 125 9.12 -0.93 -5.98
CA LEU A 125 10.11 -0.49 -6.95
C LEU A 125 11.43 -1.27 -6.82
N LEU A 126 11.91 -1.47 -5.58
CA LEU A 126 13.13 -2.24 -5.32
C LEU A 126 12.99 -3.71 -5.74
N ILE A 127 11.85 -4.34 -5.45
CA ILE A 127 11.58 -5.73 -5.87
C ILE A 127 11.56 -5.84 -7.40
N ILE A 128 10.91 -4.89 -8.08
CA ILE A 128 10.89 -4.84 -9.55
C ILE A 128 12.31 -4.69 -10.10
N LEU A 129 13.13 -3.79 -9.54
CA LEU A 129 14.51 -3.60 -9.98
C LEU A 129 15.38 -4.85 -9.76
N HIS A 130 15.21 -5.55 -8.63
CA HIS A 130 15.94 -6.79 -8.34
C HIS A 130 15.62 -7.92 -9.31
N HIS A 131 14.40 -7.97 -9.84
CA HIS A 131 13.95 -9.02 -10.77
C HIS A 131 14.12 -8.68 -12.26
N ILE A 132 14.60 -7.47 -12.59
CA ILE A 132 14.90 -7.05 -13.97
C ILE A 132 16.35 -7.37 -14.37
N GLN A 133 17.21 -7.79 -13.42
CA GLN A 133 18.58 -8.25 -13.67
C GLN A 133 18.64 -9.77 -13.90
#